data_AF-A0A0F9LX09-F1
#
_entry.id   AF-A0A0F9LX09-F1
#
_cell.length_a   1.000
_cell.length_b   1.000
_cell.length_c   1.000
_cell.angle_alpha   90.00
_cell.angle_beta   90.00
_cell.angle_gamma   90.00
#
_symmetry.space_group_name_H-M   'P 1'
#
loop_
_entity.id
_entity.type
_entity.pdbx_description
1 polymer ?
#
loop_
_entity_poly.entity_id
_entity_poly.type
_entity_poly.pdbx_seq_one_letter_code
_entity_poly.pdbx_strand_id
1 'polypeptide(L)' 'MIEEKEAKCKFVFITGGVMSGIGKGVVTSSIGKILQFRGFNVSVVKIDPYLNVDPGTLNPIEHGECFITEKVWDFRPVP' A
#
# COMPACT_ATOMS: atom_id res chain seq x y z
N MET A 1 -8.81 -36.88 3.58
CA MET A 1 -7.77 -36.09 2.88
C MET A 1 -8.43 -34.81 2.46
N ILE A 2 -8.15 -33.71 3.15
CA ILE A 2 -8.67 -32.38 2.79
C ILE A 2 -7.63 -31.80 1.83
N GLU A 3 -8.02 -31.53 0.59
CA GLU A 3 -7.17 -30.83 -0.36
C GLU A 3 -6.84 -29.45 0.21
N GLU A 4 -5.57 -29.23 0.55
CA GLU A 4 -5.04 -27.88 0.74
C GLU A 4 -5.10 -27.17 -0.62
N LYS A 5 -6.16 -26.39 -0.86
CA LYS A 5 -6.18 -25.45 -1.97
C LYS A 5 -5.03 -24.46 -1.78
N GLU A 6 -4.13 -24.42 -2.76
CA GLU A 6 -3.08 -23.41 -2.84
C GLU A 6 -3.72 -22.01 -2.66
N ALA A 7 -3.36 -21.33 -1.57
CA ALA A 7 -3.99 -20.07 -1.20
C ALA A 7 -3.53 -18.95 -2.13
N LYS A 8 -4.21 -18.81 -3.28
CA LYS A 8 -3.94 -17.73 -4.24
C LYS A 8 -4.16 -16.37 -3.59
N CYS A 9 -3.12 -15.53 -3.61
CA CYS A 9 -3.17 -14.15 -3.14
C CYS A 9 -4.35 -13.40 -3.78
N LYS A 10 -5.12 -12.67 -2.96
CA LYS A 10 -6.25 -11.85 -3.39
C LYS A 10 -5.85 -10.39 -3.39
N PHE A 11 -6.25 -9.67 -4.43
CA PHE A 11 -5.97 -8.25 -4.59
C PHE A 11 -7.25 -7.44 -4.41
N VAL A 12 -7.17 -6.39 -3.60
CA VAL A 12 -8.25 -5.42 -3.40
C VAL A 12 -7.72 -4.06 -3.84
N PHE A 13 -8.30 -3.52 -4.91
CA PHE A 13 -7.93 -2.20 -5.42
C PHE A 13 -8.80 -1.14 -4.79
N ILE A 14 -8.17 -0.13 -4.18
CA ILE A 14 -8.86 1.01 -3.57
C ILE A 14 -8.58 2.23 -4.43
N THR A 15 -9.63 2.73 -5.08
CA THR A 15 -9.62 3.95 -5.87
C THR A 15 -10.42 5.04 -5.15
N GLY A 16 -10.36 6.28 -5.61
CA GLY A 16 -11.34 7.27 -5.20
C GLY A 16 -11.51 8.36 -6.23
N GLY A 17 -12.74 8.84 -6.35
CA GLY A 17 -13.14 9.87 -7.29
C GLY A 17 -13.53 11.18 -6.60
N VAL A 18 -14.00 12.12 -7.41
CA VAL A 18 -14.46 13.47 -7.02
C VAL A 18 -13.34 14.38 -6.54
N MET A 19 -12.69 14.08 -5.41
CA MET A 19 -11.70 14.95 -4.78
C MET A 19 -10.55 14.16 -4.16
N SER A 20 -9.36 14.76 -4.14
CA SER A 20 -8.21 14.27 -3.37
C SER A 20 -8.38 14.57 -1.86
N GLY A 21 -7.52 14.03 -1.00
CA GLY A 21 -7.57 14.34 0.44
C GLY A 21 -8.71 13.71 1.26
N ILE A 22 -9.62 12.94 0.66
CA ILE A 22 -10.79 12.32 1.34
C ILE A 22 -10.47 11.18 2.33
N GLY A 23 -9.20 10.97 2.70
CA GLY A 23 -8.83 9.95 3.68
C GLY A 23 -8.70 8.52 3.14
N LYS A 24 -8.47 8.33 1.83
CA LYS A 24 -8.27 7.00 1.20
C LYS A 24 -7.24 6.14 1.95
N GLY A 25 -6.10 6.71 2.33
CA GLY A 25 -5.05 5.99 3.06
C GLY A 25 -5.53 5.46 4.41
N VAL A 26 -6.26 6.28 5.18
CA VAL A 26 -6.82 5.89 6.49
C VAL A 26 -7.86 4.78 6.34
N VAL A 27 -8.71 4.87 5.33
CA VAL A 27 -9.71 3.83 5.02
C VAL A 27 -9.02 2.52 4.63
N THR A 28 -8.00 2.56 3.76
CA THR A 28 -7.20 1.38 3.38
C THR A 28 -6.56 0.72 4.60
N SER A 29 -5.91 1.49 5.47
CA SER A 29 -5.28 0.97 6.69
C SER A 29 -6.31 0.35 7.64
N SER A 30 -7.48 0.96 7.77
CA SER A 30 -8.57 0.44 8.62
C SER A 30 -9.11 -0.89 8.12
N ILE A 31 -9.35 -1.01 6.80
CA ILE A 31 -9.76 -2.27 6.16
C ILE A 31 -8.69 -3.35 6.36
N GLY A 32 -7.42 -3.00 6.13
CA GLY A 32 -6.30 -3.91 6.35
C GLY A 32 -6.25 -4.45 7.77
N LYS A 33 -6.46 -3.58 8.77
CA LYS A 33 -6.49 -3.97 10.19
C LYS A 33 -7.64 -4.92 10.52
N ILE A 34 -8.83 -4.68 9.98
CA ILE A 34 -9.99 -5.57 10.16
C ILE A 34 -9.71 -6.95 9.57
N LEU A 35 -9.10 -7.03 8.38
CA LEU A 35 -8.74 -8.29 7.75
C LEU A 35 -7.66 -9.04 8.56
N GLN A 36 -6.65 -8.33 9.08
CA GLN A 36 -5.68 -8.92 10.01
C GLN A 36 -6.36 -9.49 11.27
N PHE A 37 -7.34 -8.79 11.84
CA PHE A 37 -8.11 -9.30 12.99
C PHE A 37 -8.95 -10.55 12.67
N ARG A 38 -9.27 -10.78 11.39
CA ARG A 38 -9.93 -12.00 10.94
C ARG A 38 -8.96 -13.15 10.63
N GLY A 39 -7.66 -12.97 10.90
CA GLY A 39 -6.62 -13.98 10.71
C GLY A 39 -6.04 -14.02 9.29
N PHE A 40 -6.32 -13.03 8.44
CA PHE A 40 -5.72 -12.96 7.11
C PHE A 40 -4.32 -12.35 7.18
N ASN A 41 -3.40 -12.89 6.35
CA ASN A 41 -2.15 -12.22 6.04
C ASN A 41 -2.42 -11.11 5.02
N VAL A 42 -2.14 -9.86 5.39
CA VAL A 42 -2.47 -8.67 4.60
C VAL A 42 -1.23 -7.81 4.46
N SER A 43 -0.97 -7.37 3.23
CA SER A 43 0.01 -6.34 2.89
C SER A 43 -0.66 -5.23 2.09
N VAL A 44 -0.10 -4.02 2.16
CA VAL A 44 -0.62 -2.82 1.49
C VAL A 44 0.45 -2.26 0.56
N VAL A 45 0.04 -1.86 -0.64
CA VAL A 45 0.88 -1.13 -1.60
C VAL A 45 0.25 0.22 -1.86
N LYS A 46 1.02 1.29 -1.68
CA LYS A 46 0.63 2.64 -2.11
C LYS A 46 1.19 2.89 -3.51
N ILE A 47 0.33 3.39 -4.39
CA ILE A 47 0.72 3.87 -5.72
C ILE A 47 0.58 5.39 -5.69
N ASP A 48 1.69 6.09 -5.87
CA ASP A 48 1.72 7.55 -5.97
C ASP A 48 1.93 7.95 -7.44
N PRO A 49 1.07 8.80 -8.01
CA PRO A 49 1.13 9.19 -9.41
C PRO A 49 2.21 10.26 -9.70
N TYR A 50 3.14 10.48 -8.77
CA TYR A 50 4.24 11.43 -8.95
C TYR A 50 5.33 10.83 -9.84
N LEU A 51 6.07 11.71 -10.51
CA LEU A 51 7.20 11.30 -11.34
C LEU A 51 8.45 10.97 -10.52
N ASN A 52 8.53 11.51 -9.30
CA ASN A 52 9.64 11.27 -8.38
C ASN A 52 9.82 9.76 -8.17
N VAL A 53 11.07 9.30 -8.24
CA VAL A 53 11.41 7.90 -7.96
C VAL A 53 11.08 7.55 -6.51
N ASP A 54 11.33 8.48 -5.59
CA ASP A 54 11.03 8.39 -4.16
C ASP A 54 10.73 9.80 -3.59
N PRO A 55 10.11 9.90 -2.39
CA PRO A 55 9.75 11.18 -1.80
C PRO A 55 10.93 11.98 -1.21
N GLY A 56 12.17 11.48 -1.24
CA GLY A 56 13.33 12.11 -0.58
C GLY A 56 13.74 13.47 -1.17
N THR A 57 13.25 13.80 -2.36
CA THR A 57 13.48 15.09 -3.04
C THR A 57 12.37 16.12 -2.81
N LEU A 58 11.28 15.75 -2.14
CA LEU A 58 10.15 16.63 -1.88
C LEU A 58 10.41 17.55 -0.68
N ASN A 59 9.88 18.77 -0.72
CA ASN A 59 9.90 19.69 0.42
C ASN A 59 8.95 19.18 1.53
N PRO A 60 9.43 18.84 2.74
CA PRO A 60 8.61 18.25 3.79
C PRO A 60 7.50 19.15 4.33
N ILE A 61 7.69 20.48 4.27
CA ILE A 61 6.70 21.44 4.77
C ILE A 61 5.46 21.47 3.87
N GLU A 62 5.64 21.24 2.56
CA GLU A 62 4.56 21.31 1.58
C GLU A 62 3.94 19.93 1.29
N HIS A 63 4.74 18.87 1.32
CA HIS A 63 4.33 17.52 0.87
C HIS A 63 4.18 16.52 2.02
N GLY A 64 4.53 16.90 3.25
CA GLY A 64 4.50 16.03 4.42
C GLY A 64 5.80 15.27 4.65
N GLU A 65 5.80 14.45 5.70
CA GLU A 65 6.99 13.69 6.10
C GLU A 65 7.35 12.58 5.10
N CYS A 66 8.65 12.29 5.01
CA CYS A 66 9.16 11.12 4.29
C CYS A 66 9.27 9.93 5.27
N PHE A 67 8.42 8.93 5.10
CA PHE A 67 8.44 7.73 5.93
C PHE A 67 9.51 6.73 5.47
N ILE A 68 10.38 6.27 6.38
CA ILE A 68 11.47 5.33 6.11
C ILE A 68 11.12 3.93 6.62
N THR A 69 11.22 2.92 5.74
CA THR A 69 10.98 1.51 6.08
C THR A 69 12.26 0.80 6.54
N GLU A 70 12.11 -0.28 7.32
CA GLU A 70 13.24 -1.11 7.78
C GLU A 70 14.07 -1.74 6.64
N LYS A 71 13.42 -2.00 5.50
CA LYS A 71 14.04 -2.62 4.33
C LYS A 71 14.14 -1.62 3.20
N VAL A 72 15.24 -1.72 2.45
CA VAL A 72 15.41 -1.02 1.18
C VAL A 72 14.54 -1.69 0.12
N TRP A 73 13.90 -0.88 -0.71
CA TRP A 73 13.21 -1.39 -1.88
C TRP A 73 14.22 -1.68 -2.99
N ASP A 74 14.37 -2.96 -3.34
CA ASP A 74 15.22 -3.42 -4.44
C ASP A 74 14.35 -3.62 -5.70
N PHE A 75 14.38 -2.65 -6.62
CA PHE A 75 13.66 -2.78 -7.87
C PHE A 75 14.38 -3.73 -8.82
N ARG A 76 13.69 -4.80 -9.19
CA ARG A 76 14.11 -5.66 -10.30
C ARG A 76 13.05 -5.60 -11.37
N PRO A 77 13.34 -5.02 -12.55
CA PRO A 77 12.40 -5.08 -13.66
C PRO A 77 12.14 -6.55 -14.02
N VAL A 78 10.89 -6.84 -14.36
CA VAL A 78 10.54 -8.17 -14.88
C VAL A 78 11.27 -8.35 -16.23
N PRO A 79 11.92 -9.50 -16.49
CA PRO A 79 12.60 -9.74 -17.76
C PRO A 79 11.66 -9.68 -18.97
#